data_AF-D8FTA4-F1
#
_entry.id   AF-D8FTA4-F1
#
_cell.length_a   1.000
_cell.length_b   1.000
_cell.length_c   1.000
_cell.angle_alpha   90.00
_cell.angle_beta   90.00
_cell.angle_gamma   90.00
#
_symmetry.space_group_name_H-M   'P 1'
#
loop_
_entity.id
_entity.type
_entity.pdbx_description
1 polymer ?
#
loop_
_entity_poly.entity_id
_entity_poly.type
_entity_poly.pdbx_seq_one_letter_code
_entity_poly.pdbx_strand_id
1 'polypeptide(L)'
;MPLLRLLRRLQLFLVGVAGGNIPESMLDIARLDINNHNLSSALIILTALINKCPNLNEPEIEGKARNIFCDLLFRTGSYAEVIEQSRQVLAIASKYNDLKLKRSAYKNLGNANEKLGTEYYSQAKEFYENALQIDILLQNKLDQASDYNNLGNIHLEIMEYGLGVKERRSLIKQYLDIYQSLVDSCIKTGDFNAAFFYAETSRNRYLVERLAKHDAPLPENLPINLSKQIETAKLLERNTLQAYTDGLSKNLEQDQITELSIKWSEAKRSLENLYSQVVEIDPEFIAKTKVYPISFTEVQSLLPPATAVLEFFFIENKLVTMVILPGAEAPLIPKDLCLIVKHIYLESIAKAWISDIAAEAASKKDSGIEETIQDLPARIDRIYS
;
A
#
# COMPACT_ATOMS: atom_id res chain seq x y z
N MET A 1 -35.51 24.95 -8.66
CA MET A 1 -34.44 25.10 -9.67
C MET A 1 -33.75 23.79 -10.09
N PRO A 2 -33.41 22.82 -9.21
CA PRO A 2 -32.69 21.59 -9.59
C PRO A 2 -33.45 20.71 -10.60
N LEU A 3 -34.76 20.54 -10.39
CA LEU A 3 -35.63 19.74 -11.25
C LEU A 3 -35.71 20.26 -12.70
N LEU A 4 -35.71 21.59 -12.87
CA LEU A 4 -35.73 22.24 -14.19
C LEU A 4 -34.40 22.07 -14.95
N ARG A 5 -33.27 22.04 -14.24
CA ARG A 5 -31.97 21.73 -14.83
C ARG A 5 -31.87 20.26 -15.23
N LEU A 6 -32.37 19.36 -14.38
CA LEU A 6 -32.46 17.92 -14.66
C LEU A 6 -33.36 17.63 -15.88
N LEU A 7 -34.54 18.25 -15.93
CA LEU A 7 -35.48 18.13 -17.06
C LEU A 7 -34.86 18.63 -18.36
N ARG A 8 -34.16 19.77 -18.34
CA ARG A 8 -33.49 20.32 -19.54
C ARG A 8 -32.34 19.41 -20.03
N ARG A 9 -31.62 18.77 -19.11
CA ARG A 9 -30.57 17.77 -19.42
C ARG A 9 -31.15 16.46 -19.98
N LEU A 10 -32.25 15.97 -19.40
CA LEU A 10 -32.99 14.82 -19.92
C LEU A 10 -33.62 15.11 -21.30
N GLN A 11 -34.05 16.35 -21.53
CA GLN A 11 -34.57 16.78 -22.82
C GLN A 11 -33.46 16.81 -23.88
N LEU A 12 -32.26 17.29 -23.55
CA LEU A 12 -31.06 17.20 -24.41
C LEU A 12 -30.68 15.75 -24.70
N PHE A 13 -30.78 14.85 -23.72
CA PHE A 13 -30.56 13.41 -23.90
C PHE A 13 -31.58 12.78 -24.85
N LEU A 14 -32.86 13.09 -24.70
CA LEU A 14 -33.92 12.60 -25.60
C LEU A 14 -33.74 13.11 -27.03
N VAL A 15 -33.32 14.38 -27.19
CA VAL A 15 -33.06 15.00 -28.50
C VAL A 15 -31.82 14.39 -29.18
N GLY A 16 -30.73 14.16 -28.44
CA GLY A 16 -29.53 13.51 -28.97
C GLY A 16 -29.79 12.07 -29.41
N VAL A 17 -30.49 11.29 -28.57
CA VAL A 17 -30.84 9.90 -28.90
C VAL A 17 -31.78 9.82 -30.11
N ALA A 18 -32.72 10.75 -30.25
CA ALA A 18 -33.59 10.80 -31.44
C ALA A 18 -32.81 11.08 -32.74
N GLY A 19 -31.62 11.68 -32.66
CA GLY A 19 -30.70 11.90 -33.77
C GLY A 19 -29.74 10.73 -34.06
N GLY A 20 -29.83 9.63 -33.33
CA GLY A 20 -29.02 8.42 -33.57
C GLY A 20 -27.57 8.51 -33.07
N ASN A 21 -27.22 9.47 -32.21
CA ASN A 21 -25.87 9.64 -31.69
C ASN A 21 -25.91 10.06 -30.22
N ILE A 22 -25.12 9.43 -29.35
CA ILE A 22 -25.07 9.81 -27.93
C ILE A 22 -24.03 10.92 -27.74
N PRO A 23 -24.41 12.12 -27.25
CA PRO A 23 -23.43 13.19 -27.04
C PRO A 23 -22.45 12.79 -25.93
N GLU A 24 -21.15 12.79 -26.24
CA GLU A 24 -20.08 12.53 -25.25
C GLU A 24 -20.17 13.49 -24.04
N SER A 25 -20.74 14.69 -24.25
CA SER A 25 -21.05 15.67 -23.20
C SER A 25 -21.97 15.12 -22.09
N MET A 26 -22.72 14.04 -22.32
CA MET A 26 -23.53 13.39 -21.28
C MET A 26 -22.66 12.69 -20.23
N LEU A 27 -21.50 12.17 -20.63
CA LEU A 27 -20.52 11.59 -19.71
C LEU A 27 -19.95 12.68 -18.78
N ASP A 28 -19.64 13.85 -19.34
CA ASP A 28 -19.14 15.00 -18.57
C ASP A 28 -20.18 15.52 -17.57
N ILE A 29 -21.45 15.57 -17.98
CA ILE A 29 -22.56 15.93 -17.09
C ILE A 29 -22.67 14.93 -15.94
N ALA A 30 -22.59 13.62 -16.23
CA ALA A 30 -22.66 12.59 -15.20
C ALA A 30 -21.50 12.72 -14.19
N ARG A 31 -20.27 12.93 -14.67
CA ARG A 31 -19.09 13.17 -13.80
C ARG A 31 -19.27 14.40 -12.93
N LEU A 32 -19.74 15.50 -13.51
CA LEU A 32 -20.00 16.74 -12.79
C LEU A 32 -21.08 16.55 -11.71
N ASP A 33 -22.10 15.76 -12.01
CA ASP A 33 -23.16 15.47 -11.04
C ASP A 33 -22.65 14.59 -9.89
N ILE A 34 -21.80 13.59 -10.16
CA ILE A 34 -21.13 12.81 -9.10
C ILE A 34 -20.29 13.73 -8.21
N ASN A 35 -19.47 14.59 -8.80
CA ASN A 35 -18.60 15.52 -8.07
C ASN A 35 -19.39 16.54 -7.23
N ASN A 36 -20.59 16.91 -7.66
CA ASN A 36 -21.49 17.79 -6.91
C ASN A 36 -22.44 17.02 -5.97
N HIS A 37 -22.19 15.73 -5.71
CA HIS A 37 -23.03 14.84 -4.90
C HIS A 37 -24.49 14.69 -5.38
N ASN A 38 -24.77 14.99 -6.65
CA ASN A 38 -26.07 14.79 -7.29
C ASN A 38 -26.22 13.35 -7.81
N LEU A 39 -26.07 12.37 -6.92
CA LEU A 39 -25.94 10.95 -7.27
C LEU A 39 -27.15 10.39 -8.05
N SER A 40 -28.37 10.82 -7.72
CA SER A 40 -29.58 10.38 -8.43
C SER A 40 -29.64 10.84 -9.89
N SER A 41 -29.12 12.04 -10.17
CA SER A 41 -29.04 12.56 -11.55
C SER A 41 -28.04 11.74 -12.36
N ALA A 42 -26.85 11.53 -11.79
CA ALA A 42 -25.81 10.72 -12.41
C ALA A 42 -26.30 9.28 -12.68
N LEU A 43 -27.00 8.67 -11.72
CA LEU A 43 -27.58 7.32 -11.88
C LEU A 43 -28.50 7.25 -13.11
N ILE A 44 -29.45 8.18 -13.22
CA ILE A 44 -30.41 8.19 -14.33
C ILE A 44 -29.69 8.32 -15.67
N ILE A 45 -28.72 9.24 -15.76
CA ILE A 45 -27.95 9.47 -16.99
C ILE A 45 -27.16 8.23 -17.37
N LEU A 46 -26.40 7.66 -16.42
CA LEU A 46 -25.50 6.53 -16.70
C LEU A 46 -26.27 5.25 -17.05
N THR A 47 -27.35 4.94 -16.33
CA THR A 47 -28.21 3.79 -16.67
C THR A 47 -28.83 3.94 -18.06
N ALA A 48 -29.26 5.15 -18.42
CA ALA A 48 -29.84 5.40 -19.73
C ALA A 48 -28.80 5.28 -20.87
N LEU A 49 -27.56 5.72 -20.63
CA LEU A 49 -26.43 5.54 -21.57
C LEU A 49 -26.11 4.05 -21.75
N ILE A 50 -25.90 3.34 -20.64
CA ILE A 50 -25.54 1.91 -20.62
C ILE A 50 -26.56 1.05 -21.37
N ASN A 51 -27.86 1.33 -21.22
CA ASN A 51 -28.92 0.58 -21.89
C ASN A 51 -29.06 0.89 -23.38
N LYS A 52 -28.61 2.06 -23.84
CA LYS A 52 -28.78 2.50 -25.24
C LYS A 52 -27.56 2.26 -26.12
N CYS A 53 -26.35 2.41 -25.58
CA CYS A 53 -25.11 2.26 -26.36
C CYS A 53 -24.99 0.92 -27.13
N PRO A 54 -25.42 -0.24 -26.57
CA PRO A 54 -25.37 -1.51 -27.30
C PRO A 54 -26.18 -1.50 -28.61
N ASN A 55 -27.32 -0.82 -28.64
CA ASN A 55 -28.21 -0.74 -29.80
C ASN A 55 -27.68 0.22 -30.89
N LEU A 56 -26.81 1.15 -30.50
CA LEU A 56 -26.18 2.12 -31.40
C LEU A 56 -24.79 1.67 -31.89
N ASN A 57 -24.32 0.52 -31.41
CA ASN A 57 -22.98 0.01 -31.68
C ASN A 57 -21.88 1.02 -31.33
N GLU A 58 -22.03 1.70 -30.17
CA GLU A 58 -21.11 2.69 -29.61
C GLU A 58 -20.37 2.13 -28.38
N PRO A 59 -19.50 1.12 -28.55
CA PRO A 59 -18.87 0.40 -27.43
C PRO A 59 -17.91 1.26 -26.62
N GLU A 60 -17.29 2.27 -27.22
CA GLU A 60 -16.39 3.19 -26.52
C GLU A 60 -17.15 4.04 -25.49
N ILE A 61 -18.29 4.59 -25.90
CA ILE A 61 -19.17 5.39 -25.02
C ILE A 61 -19.77 4.48 -23.94
N GLU A 62 -20.16 3.25 -24.30
CA GLU A 62 -20.61 2.25 -23.32
C GLU A 62 -19.55 1.99 -22.24
N GLY A 63 -18.32 1.71 -22.67
CA GLY A 63 -17.20 1.44 -21.78
C GLY A 63 -16.90 2.61 -20.84
N LYS A 64 -16.85 3.83 -21.38
CA LYS A 64 -16.67 5.07 -20.60
C LYS A 64 -17.82 5.29 -19.61
N ALA A 65 -19.07 5.08 -20.04
CA ALA A 65 -20.26 5.22 -19.20
C ALA A 65 -20.24 4.23 -18.03
N ARG A 66 -20.00 2.94 -18.30
CA ARG A 66 -19.86 1.91 -17.26
C ARG A 66 -18.73 2.21 -16.28
N ASN A 67 -17.60 2.73 -16.77
CA ASN A 67 -16.50 3.12 -15.90
C ASN A 67 -16.87 4.30 -14.96
N ILE A 68 -17.63 5.28 -15.45
CA ILE A 68 -18.16 6.36 -14.58
C ILE A 68 -19.22 5.82 -13.62
N PHE A 69 -20.02 4.84 -14.06
CA PHE A 69 -21.00 4.19 -13.21
C PHE A 69 -20.35 3.42 -12.05
N CYS A 70 -19.15 2.85 -12.25
CA CYS A 70 -18.36 2.27 -11.18
C CYS A 70 -18.00 3.28 -10.07
N ASP A 71 -17.65 4.53 -10.40
CA ASP A 71 -17.38 5.59 -9.40
C ASP A 71 -18.63 5.92 -8.58
N LEU A 72 -19.79 6.01 -9.24
CA LEU A 72 -21.07 6.20 -8.55
C LEU A 72 -21.37 5.05 -7.58
N LEU A 73 -21.27 3.80 -8.05
CA LEU A 73 -21.53 2.60 -7.24
C LEU A 73 -20.55 2.46 -6.07
N PHE A 74 -19.28 2.81 -6.29
CA PHE A 74 -18.27 2.78 -5.23
C PHE A 74 -18.61 3.78 -4.12
N ARG A 75 -19.06 4.99 -4.47
CA ARG A 75 -19.49 6.02 -3.50
C ARG A 75 -20.74 5.64 -2.72
N THR A 76 -21.61 4.81 -3.30
CA THR A 76 -22.81 4.30 -2.61
C THR A 76 -22.55 3.01 -1.84
N GLY A 77 -21.32 2.47 -1.86
CA GLY A 77 -20.94 1.25 -1.15
C GLY A 77 -21.34 -0.05 -1.86
N SER A 78 -21.79 0.01 -3.11
CA SER A 78 -22.24 -1.14 -3.90
C SER A 78 -21.06 -1.88 -4.54
N TYR A 79 -20.10 -2.36 -3.74
CA TYR A 79 -18.82 -2.87 -4.22
C TYR A 79 -18.94 -4.14 -5.10
N ALA A 80 -19.91 -5.02 -4.82
CA ALA A 80 -20.15 -6.20 -5.65
C ALA A 80 -20.60 -5.82 -7.08
N GLU A 81 -21.44 -4.79 -7.20
CA GLU A 81 -21.87 -4.25 -8.50
C GLU A 81 -20.72 -3.57 -9.24
N VAL A 82 -19.80 -2.90 -8.53
CA VAL A 82 -18.57 -2.34 -9.12
C VAL A 82 -17.77 -3.44 -9.81
N ILE A 83 -17.66 -4.63 -9.20
CA ILE A 83 -16.95 -5.78 -9.79
C ILE A 83 -17.63 -6.24 -11.08
N GLU A 84 -18.95 -6.38 -11.07
CA GLU A 84 -19.71 -6.79 -12.25
C GLU A 84 -19.53 -5.80 -13.40
N GLN A 85 -19.75 -4.51 -13.14
CA GLN A 85 -19.62 -3.45 -14.14
C GLN A 85 -18.18 -3.34 -14.65
N SER A 86 -17.18 -3.43 -13.77
CA SER A 86 -15.76 -3.35 -14.16
C SER A 86 -15.33 -4.54 -15.02
N ARG A 87 -15.88 -5.75 -14.80
CA ARG A 87 -15.64 -6.90 -15.70
C ARG A 87 -16.21 -6.65 -17.11
N GLN A 88 -17.36 -6.00 -17.21
CA GLN A 88 -17.93 -5.62 -18.52
C GLN A 88 -17.09 -4.54 -19.20
N VAL A 89 -16.62 -3.53 -18.45
CA VAL A 89 -15.66 -2.53 -18.96
C VAL A 89 -14.39 -3.23 -19.47
N LEU A 90 -13.85 -4.19 -18.73
CA LEU A 90 -12.66 -4.95 -19.11
C LEU A 90 -12.85 -5.75 -20.40
N ALA A 91 -14.02 -6.35 -20.59
CA ALA A 91 -14.37 -7.08 -21.81
C ALA A 91 -14.45 -6.15 -23.03
N ILE A 92 -15.10 -4.99 -22.88
CA ILE A 92 -15.16 -3.94 -23.92
C ILE A 92 -13.75 -3.46 -24.25
N ALA A 93 -12.99 -3.04 -23.23
CA ALA A 93 -11.64 -2.52 -23.40
C ALA A 93 -10.71 -3.52 -24.10
N SER A 94 -10.82 -4.82 -23.77
CA SER A 94 -10.03 -5.88 -24.41
C SER A 94 -10.42 -6.11 -25.86
N LYS A 95 -11.72 -6.05 -26.19
CA LYS A 95 -12.22 -6.21 -27.57
C LYS A 95 -11.69 -5.12 -28.51
N TYR A 96 -11.55 -3.90 -28.01
CA TYR A 96 -11.13 -2.74 -28.81
C TYR A 96 -9.69 -2.27 -28.53
N ASN A 97 -8.92 -3.04 -27.75
CA ASN A 97 -7.55 -2.71 -27.36
C ASN A 97 -7.40 -1.31 -26.71
N ASP A 98 -8.41 -0.86 -25.95
CA ASP A 98 -8.33 0.39 -25.19
C ASP A 98 -7.59 0.16 -23.87
N LEU A 99 -6.28 0.43 -23.87
CA LEU A 99 -5.43 0.26 -22.70
C LEU A 99 -5.84 1.16 -21.52
N LYS A 100 -6.29 2.40 -21.77
CA LYS A 100 -6.66 3.33 -20.70
C LYS A 100 -7.93 2.88 -19.98
N LEU A 101 -8.91 2.42 -20.75
CA LEU A 101 -10.13 1.86 -20.20
C LEU A 101 -9.87 0.53 -19.48
N LYS A 102 -9.01 -0.32 -20.04
CA LYS A 102 -8.59 -1.58 -19.42
C LYS A 102 -7.93 -1.35 -18.07
N ARG A 103 -7.01 -0.40 -17.98
CA ARG A 103 -6.37 0.00 -16.72
C ARG A 103 -7.37 0.52 -15.69
N SER A 104 -8.32 1.36 -16.11
CA SER A 104 -9.35 1.91 -15.21
C SER A 104 -10.23 0.79 -14.64
N ALA A 105 -10.58 -0.21 -15.45
CA ALA A 105 -11.32 -1.39 -15.01
C ALA A 105 -10.55 -2.21 -13.96
N TYR A 106 -9.25 -2.46 -14.18
CA TYR A 106 -8.42 -3.16 -13.19
C TYR A 106 -8.32 -2.40 -11.88
N LYS A 107 -8.10 -1.09 -11.91
CA LYS A 107 -8.09 -0.27 -10.68
C LYS A 107 -9.42 -0.31 -9.93
N ASN A 108 -10.55 -0.23 -10.62
CA ASN A 108 -11.86 -0.35 -9.98
C ASN A 108 -12.11 -1.73 -9.36
N LEU A 109 -11.66 -2.80 -10.03
CA LEU A 109 -11.70 -4.16 -9.49
C LEU A 109 -10.85 -4.28 -8.22
N GLY A 110 -9.63 -3.73 -8.24
CA GLY A 110 -8.74 -3.69 -7.08
C GLY A 110 -9.40 -3.01 -5.88
N ASN A 111 -9.88 -1.78 -6.09
CA ASN A 111 -10.55 -0.99 -5.05
C ASN A 111 -11.78 -1.71 -4.47
N ALA A 112 -12.62 -2.30 -5.32
CA ALA A 112 -13.83 -2.99 -4.86
C ALA A 112 -13.51 -4.25 -4.05
N ASN A 113 -12.52 -5.03 -4.48
CA ASN A 113 -12.08 -6.22 -3.74
C ASN A 113 -11.47 -5.85 -2.38
N GLU A 114 -10.66 -4.80 -2.32
CA GLU A 114 -10.13 -4.28 -1.05
C GLU A 114 -11.27 -3.92 -0.08
N LYS A 115 -12.35 -3.30 -0.56
CA LYS A 115 -13.50 -2.93 0.30
C LYS A 115 -14.42 -4.10 0.69
N LEU A 116 -14.39 -5.22 -0.03
CA LEU A 116 -15.17 -6.41 0.32
C LEU A 116 -14.57 -7.21 1.48
N GLY A 117 -13.28 -7.05 1.76
CA GLY A 117 -12.63 -7.58 2.96
C GLY A 117 -11.43 -8.50 2.67
N THR A 118 -10.89 -9.05 3.75
CA THR A 118 -9.58 -9.72 3.78
C THR A 118 -9.45 -10.91 2.82
N GLU A 119 -10.54 -11.63 2.57
CA GLU A 119 -10.59 -12.78 1.65
C GLU A 119 -10.28 -12.38 0.19
N TYR A 120 -10.48 -11.12 -0.16
CA TYR A 120 -10.32 -10.58 -1.50
C TYR A 120 -9.02 -9.79 -1.69
N TYR A 121 -8.17 -9.67 -0.66
CA TYR A 121 -6.95 -8.85 -0.75
C TYR A 121 -5.94 -9.37 -1.78
N SER A 122 -5.78 -10.69 -1.90
CA SER A 122 -4.93 -11.28 -2.94
C SER A 122 -5.41 -10.94 -4.36
N GLN A 123 -6.73 -10.92 -4.56
CA GLN A 123 -7.32 -10.53 -5.85
C GLN A 123 -7.17 -9.03 -6.09
N ALA A 124 -7.37 -8.21 -5.06
CA ALA A 124 -7.15 -6.76 -5.15
C ALA A 124 -5.71 -6.44 -5.58
N LYS A 125 -4.73 -7.12 -4.98
CA LYS A 125 -3.32 -7.03 -5.35
C LYS A 125 -3.09 -7.35 -6.83
N GLU A 126 -3.58 -8.50 -7.32
CA GLU A 126 -3.42 -8.90 -8.73
C GLU A 126 -4.02 -7.85 -9.69
N PHE A 127 -5.17 -7.28 -9.35
CA PHE A 127 -5.77 -6.22 -10.16
C PHE A 127 -4.94 -4.93 -10.16
N TYR A 128 -4.38 -4.51 -9.02
CA TYR A 128 -3.48 -3.37 -8.98
C TYR A 128 -2.17 -3.63 -9.76
N GLU A 129 -1.62 -4.85 -9.72
CA GLU A 129 -0.44 -5.23 -10.53
C GLU A 129 -0.74 -5.14 -12.04
N ASN A 130 -1.92 -5.60 -12.46
CA ASN A 130 -2.36 -5.50 -13.86
C ASN A 130 -2.55 -4.03 -14.30
N ALA A 131 -3.08 -3.16 -13.44
CA ALA A 131 -3.18 -1.72 -13.72
C ALA A 131 -1.79 -1.11 -13.89
N LEU A 132 -0.87 -1.39 -12.96
CA LEU A 132 0.50 -0.89 -12.97
C LEU A 132 1.24 -1.28 -14.25
N GLN A 133 1.12 -2.53 -14.69
CA GLN A 133 1.74 -3.00 -15.93
C GLN A 133 1.30 -2.17 -17.14
N ILE A 134 0.02 -1.79 -17.20
CA ILE A 134 -0.49 -0.94 -18.28
C ILE A 134 0.06 0.48 -18.15
N ASP A 135 0.09 1.06 -16.96
CA ASP A 135 0.62 2.42 -16.79
C ASP A 135 2.14 2.51 -17.00
N ILE A 136 2.89 1.42 -16.77
CA ILE A 136 4.28 1.25 -17.21
C ILE A 136 4.37 1.30 -18.73
N LEU A 137 3.55 0.53 -19.44
CA LEU A 137 3.51 0.52 -20.91
C LEU A 137 3.16 1.90 -21.49
N LEU A 138 2.21 2.60 -20.86
CA LEU A 138 1.80 3.96 -21.23
C LEU A 138 2.80 5.05 -20.79
N GLN A 139 3.85 4.69 -20.05
CA GLN A 139 4.83 5.60 -19.45
C GLN A 139 4.20 6.72 -18.60
N ASN A 140 3.02 6.47 -18.04
CA ASN A 140 2.29 7.46 -17.24
C ASN A 140 2.77 7.42 -15.78
N LYS A 141 3.69 8.32 -15.44
CA LYS A 141 4.34 8.36 -14.12
C LYS A 141 3.41 8.69 -12.96
N LEU A 142 2.39 9.51 -13.20
CA LEU A 142 1.41 9.87 -12.18
C LEU A 142 0.54 8.67 -11.82
N ASP A 143 0.05 7.95 -12.83
CA ASP A 143 -0.79 6.77 -12.59
C ASP A 143 0.04 5.59 -12.03
N GLN A 144 1.30 5.42 -12.47
CA GLN A 144 2.25 4.48 -11.82
C GLN A 144 2.38 4.74 -10.32
N ALA A 145 2.54 6.00 -9.89
CA ALA A 145 2.62 6.34 -8.48
C ALA A 145 1.32 5.99 -7.72
N SER A 146 0.15 6.25 -8.33
CA SER A 146 -1.14 5.84 -7.75
C SER A 146 -1.21 4.33 -7.56
N ASP A 147 -0.76 3.53 -8.53
CA ASP A 147 -0.83 2.08 -8.47
C ASP A 147 0.16 1.50 -7.46
N TYR A 148 1.39 2.03 -7.41
CA TYR A 148 2.35 1.67 -6.36
C TYR A 148 1.81 1.99 -4.97
N ASN A 149 1.12 3.11 -4.77
CA ASN A 149 0.53 3.45 -3.49
C ASN A 149 -0.57 2.45 -3.09
N ASN A 150 -1.44 2.07 -4.03
CA ASN A 150 -2.46 1.05 -3.81
C ASN A 150 -1.86 -0.32 -3.49
N LEU A 151 -0.79 -0.71 -4.20
CA LEU A 151 -0.04 -1.93 -3.90
C LEU A 151 0.63 -1.86 -2.52
N GLY A 152 1.22 -0.72 -2.16
CA GLY A 152 1.80 -0.51 -0.84
C GLY A 152 0.77 -0.75 0.25
N ASN A 153 -0.43 -0.17 0.11
CA ASN A 153 -1.54 -0.35 1.04
C ASN A 153 -2.03 -1.79 1.12
N ILE A 154 -2.29 -2.46 -0.01
CA ILE A 154 -2.78 -3.84 0.02
C ILE A 154 -1.75 -4.80 0.61
N HIS A 155 -0.46 -4.57 0.40
CA HIS A 155 0.60 -5.34 1.02
C HIS A 155 0.58 -5.21 2.56
N LEU A 156 0.35 -4.00 3.06
CA LEU A 156 0.23 -3.73 4.49
C LEU A 156 -0.98 -4.44 5.09
N GLU A 157 -2.12 -4.33 4.43
CA GLU A 157 -3.36 -5.01 4.81
C GLU A 157 -3.16 -6.54 4.84
N ILE A 158 -2.52 -7.12 3.82
CA ILE A 158 -2.22 -8.55 3.78
C ILE A 158 -1.30 -8.96 4.94
N MET A 159 -0.26 -8.17 5.25
CA MET A 159 0.65 -8.45 6.37
C MET A 159 -0.04 -8.31 7.73
N GLU A 160 -0.92 -7.32 7.88
CA GLU A 160 -1.70 -7.07 9.10
C GLU A 160 -2.67 -8.23 9.36
N TYR A 161 -3.31 -8.79 8.34
CA TYR A 161 -4.38 -9.77 8.48
C TYR A 161 -4.03 -11.22 8.13
N GLY A 162 -2.83 -11.51 7.60
CA GLY A 162 -2.45 -12.88 7.27
C GLY A 162 -0.95 -13.11 7.11
N LEU A 163 -0.59 -14.38 7.07
CA LEU A 163 0.70 -14.94 6.63
C LEU A 163 1.88 -15.05 7.64
N GLY A 164 2.50 -16.25 7.59
CA GLY A 164 3.64 -16.65 8.40
C GLY A 164 4.96 -15.98 8.01
N VAL A 165 6.07 -16.27 8.70
CA VAL A 165 7.35 -15.53 8.56
C VAL A 165 7.88 -15.52 7.14
N LYS A 166 7.75 -16.61 6.36
CA LYS A 166 8.33 -16.68 5.01
C LYS A 166 7.57 -15.79 4.03
N GLU A 167 6.25 -15.90 4.02
CA GLU A 167 5.36 -15.09 3.21
C GLU A 167 5.44 -13.62 3.63
N ARG A 168 5.52 -13.35 4.93
CA ARG A 168 5.76 -12.01 5.47
C ARG A 168 7.09 -11.45 4.99
N ARG A 169 8.18 -12.21 5.00
CA ARG A 169 9.50 -11.76 4.48
C ARG A 169 9.44 -11.42 2.99
N SER A 170 8.78 -12.26 2.20
CA SER A 170 8.58 -12.01 0.76
C SER A 170 7.74 -10.75 0.51
N LEU A 171 6.65 -10.57 1.27
CA LEU A 171 5.79 -9.40 1.16
C LEU A 171 6.47 -8.12 1.62
N ILE A 172 7.32 -8.19 2.65
CA ILE A 172 8.13 -7.07 3.12
C ILE A 172 9.11 -6.63 2.03
N LYS A 173 9.76 -7.58 1.37
CA LYS A 173 10.64 -7.24 0.23
C LYS A 173 9.84 -6.52 -0.86
N GLN A 174 8.72 -7.09 -1.29
CA GLN A 174 7.85 -6.47 -2.31
C GLN A 174 7.34 -5.09 -1.86
N TYR A 175 6.97 -4.94 -0.59
CA TYR A 175 6.55 -3.68 0.01
C TYR A 175 7.66 -2.62 -0.04
N LEU A 176 8.89 -2.99 0.32
CA LEU A 176 10.04 -2.07 0.23
C LEU A 176 10.32 -1.68 -1.22
N ASP A 177 10.27 -2.63 -2.15
CA ASP A 177 10.46 -2.36 -3.59
C ASP A 177 9.39 -1.38 -4.13
N ILE A 178 8.13 -1.52 -3.67
CA ILE A 178 7.03 -0.60 -4.01
C ILE A 178 7.32 0.82 -3.50
N TYR A 179 7.75 0.98 -2.25
CA TYR A 179 8.03 2.30 -1.70
C TYR A 179 9.26 2.95 -2.34
N GLN A 180 10.29 2.18 -2.69
CA GLN A 180 11.41 2.69 -3.48
C GLN A 180 10.90 3.22 -4.84
N SER A 181 10.01 2.47 -5.50
CA SER A 181 9.39 2.89 -6.76
C SER A 181 8.55 4.16 -6.61
N LEU A 182 7.80 4.31 -5.50
CA LEU A 182 7.07 5.55 -5.17
C LEU A 182 8.00 6.74 -5.05
N VAL A 183 9.08 6.59 -4.28
CA VAL A 183 10.01 7.70 -4.05
C VAL A 183 10.71 8.11 -5.35
N ASP A 184 11.14 7.16 -6.19
CA ASP A 184 11.74 7.45 -7.50
C ASP A 184 10.75 8.17 -8.42
N SER A 185 9.46 7.80 -8.37
CA SER A 185 8.41 8.47 -9.13
C SER A 185 8.20 9.91 -8.64
N CYS A 186 8.07 10.13 -7.33
CA CYS A 186 7.91 11.45 -6.73
C CYS A 186 9.09 12.40 -7.05
N ILE A 187 10.32 11.89 -7.02
CA ILE A 187 11.49 12.69 -7.42
C ILE A 187 11.41 13.10 -8.89
N LYS A 188 10.99 12.19 -9.78
CA LYS A 188 10.86 12.47 -11.22
C LYS A 188 9.74 13.46 -11.53
N THR A 189 8.66 13.45 -10.77
CA THR A 189 7.54 14.39 -10.92
C THR A 189 7.77 15.73 -10.20
N GLY A 190 8.80 15.82 -9.36
CA GLY A 190 9.14 17.01 -8.58
C GLY A 190 8.35 17.17 -7.27
N ASP A 191 7.59 16.15 -6.87
CA ASP A 191 6.87 16.15 -5.59
C ASP A 191 7.77 15.66 -4.45
N PHE A 192 8.65 16.55 -3.98
CA PHE A 192 9.65 16.20 -2.98
C PHE A 192 9.08 15.99 -1.58
N ASN A 193 7.92 16.59 -1.27
CA ASN A 193 7.22 16.32 -0.01
C ASN A 193 6.67 14.90 0.02
N ALA A 194 6.05 14.42 -1.06
CA ALA A 194 5.65 13.03 -1.17
C ALA A 194 6.85 12.08 -1.19
N ALA A 195 7.95 12.45 -1.87
CA ALA A 195 9.18 11.66 -1.86
C ALA A 195 9.72 11.45 -0.43
N PHE A 196 9.75 12.52 0.37
CA PHE A 196 10.16 12.46 1.77
C PHE A 196 9.21 11.59 2.61
N PHE A 197 7.90 11.82 2.49
CA PHE A 197 6.89 11.06 3.20
C PHE A 197 7.00 9.55 2.95
N TYR A 198 7.15 9.13 1.68
CA TYR A 198 7.27 7.72 1.33
C TYR A 198 8.62 7.13 1.75
N ALA A 199 9.71 7.90 1.66
CA ALA A 199 11.02 7.49 2.18
C ALA A 199 10.95 7.23 3.69
N GLU A 200 10.36 8.14 4.46
CA GLU A 200 10.12 7.99 5.89
C GLU A 200 9.21 6.82 6.23
N THR A 201 8.10 6.66 5.50
CA THR A 201 7.15 5.57 5.72
C THR A 201 7.81 4.21 5.52
N SER A 202 8.63 4.05 4.47
CA SER A 202 9.30 2.78 4.20
C SER A 202 10.28 2.37 5.30
N ARG A 203 11.00 3.35 5.89
CA ARG A 203 11.99 3.14 6.97
C ARG A 203 11.31 2.85 8.30
N ASN A 204 10.27 3.61 8.62
CA ASN A 204 9.58 3.54 9.89
C ASN A 204 8.70 2.29 9.99
N ARG A 205 8.00 1.87 8.93
CA ARG A 205 6.97 0.83 9.05
C ARG A 205 7.51 -0.57 9.29
N TYR A 206 8.60 -0.96 8.61
CA TYR A 206 9.19 -2.31 8.79
C TYR A 206 9.86 -2.49 10.16
N LEU A 207 10.65 -1.51 10.60
CA LEU A 207 11.34 -1.56 11.89
C LEU A 207 10.34 -1.45 13.04
N VAL A 208 9.33 -0.58 12.91
CA VAL A 208 8.34 -0.36 13.96
C VAL A 208 7.30 -1.48 14.00
N GLU A 209 6.86 -2.08 12.90
CA GLU A 209 6.01 -3.28 12.97
C GLU A 209 6.71 -4.44 13.68
N ARG A 210 8.05 -4.55 13.56
CA ARG A 210 8.84 -5.51 14.33
C ARG A 210 9.00 -5.14 15.80
N LEU A 211 9.21 -3.86 16.13
CA LEU A 211 9.41 -3.39 17.50
C LEU A 211 8.09 -3.29 18.28
N ALA A 212 7.04 -2.77 17.67
CA ALA A 212 5.75 -2.45 18.30
C ALA A 212 4.87 -3.67 18.56
N LYS A 213 4.87 -4.70 17.71
CA LYS A 213 4.02 -5.89 17.95
C LYS A 213 4.61 -6.84 18.98
N HIS A 214 5.92 -6.84 19.16
CA HIS A 214 6.60 -7.91 19.88
C HIS A 214 7.13 -7.50 21.26
N ASP A 215 7.59 -6.25 21.41
CA ASP A 215 8.25 -5.80 22.66
C ASP A 215 7.65 -4.50 23.24
N ALA A 216 6.51 -4.03 22.72
CA ALA A 216 5.82 -2.90 23.32
C ALA A 216 5.32 -3.26 24.74
N PRO A 217 5.73 -2.51 25.78
CA PRO A 217 5.27 -2.74 27.13
C PRO A 217 3.76 -2.48 27.19
N LEU A 218 3.04 -3.41 27.81
CA LEU A 218 1.61 -3.25 28.02
C LEU A 218 1.34 -2.09 29.00
N PRO A 219 0.26 -1.30 28.79
CA PRO A 219 -0.14 -0.24 29.71
C PRO A 219 -0.18 -0.73 31.16
N GLU A 220 0.40 0.05 32.09
CA GLU A 220 0.46 -0.31 33.52
C GLU A 220 -0.95 -0.45 34.15
N ASN A 221 -1.96 0.18 33.52
CA ASN A 221 -3.33 0.25 33.99
C ASN A 221 -4.16 -0.99 33.61
N LEU A 222 -3.59 -1.93 32.85
CA LEU A 222 -4.31 -3.11 32.39
C LEU A 222 -4.61 -4.09 33.53
N PRO A 223 -5.79 -4.73 33.52
CA PRO A 223 -6.08 -5.83 34.43
C PRO A 223 -4.99 -6.90 34.32
N ILE A 224 -4.46 -7.35 35.47
CA ILE A 224 -3.38 -8.35 35.55
C ILE A 224 -3.72 -9.62 34.75
N ASN A 225 -5.00 -10.04 34.76
CA ASN A 225 -5.47 -11.19 34.00
C ASN A 225 -5.37 -10.96 32.48
N LEU A 226 -5.77 -9.78 31.99
CA LEU A 226 -5.70 -9.42 30.57
C LEU A 226 -4.23 -9.31 30.12
N SER A 227 -3.38 -8.67 30.93
CA SER A 227 -1.94 -8.59 30.65
C SER A 227 -1.30 -9.98 30.53
N LYS A 228 -1.61 -10.89 31.45
CA LYS A 228 -1.12 -12.28 31.41
C LYS A 228 -1.65 -13.06 30.21
N GLN A 229 -2.92 -12.85 29.82
CA GLN A 229 -3.51 -13.45 28.62
C GLN A 229 -2.81 -12.96 27.35
N ILE A 230 -2.53 -11.66 27.26
CA ILE A 230 -1.82 -11.08 26.12
C ILE A 230 -0.41 -11.64 26.02
N GLU A 231 0.36 -11.68 27.11
CA GLU A 231 1.72 -12.23 27.09
C GLU A 231 1.74 -13.72 26.71
N THR A 232 0.75 -14.49 27.19
CA THR A 232 0.60 -15.90 26.80
C THR A 232 0.24 -16.04 25.32
N ALA A 233 -0.65 -15.20 24.81
CA ALA A 233 -1.06 -15.18 23.41
C ALA A 233 0.08 -14.73 22.48
N LYS A 234 0.89 -13.74 22.89
CA LYS A 234 2.12 -13.33 22.18
C LYS A 234 3.09 -14.50 22.03
N LEU A 235 3.33 -15.24 23.11
CA LEU A 235 4.23 -16.40 23.09
C LEU A 235 3.67 -17.54 22.20
N LEU A 236 2.36 -17.78 22.26
CA LEU A 236 1.70 -18.79 21.44
C LEU A 236 1.75 -18.44 19.94
N GLU A 237 1.46 -17.18 19.58
CA GLU A 237 1.58 -16.69 18.20
C GLU A 237 3.01 -16.84 17.70
N ARG A 238 4.02 -16.41 18.49
CA ARG A 238 5.45 -16.60 18.15
C ARG A 238 5.81 -18.07 17.91
N ASN A 239 5.39 -18.97 18.79
CA ASN A 239 5.73 -20.38 18.69
C ASN A 239 5.05 -21.07 17.49
N THR A 240 3.78 -20.77 17.24
CA THR A 240 3.04 -21.32 16.09
C THR A 240 3.56 -20.76 14.77
N LEU A 241 3.92 -19.47 14.75
CA LEU A 241 4.58 -18.82 13.63
C LEU A 241 5.92 -19.49 13.31
N GLN A 242 6.76 -19.71 14.33
CA GLN A 242 8.03 -20.40 14.18
C GLN A 242 7.84 -21.82 13.62
N ALA A 243 6.92 -22.60 14.20
CA ALA A 243 6.63 -23.96 13.76
C ALA A 243 6.14 -24.04 12.30
N TYR A 244 5.24 -23.14 11.89
CA TYR A 244 4.79 -23.02 10.50
C TYR A 244 5.96 -22.73 9.56
N THR A 245 6.85 -21.84 9.97
CA THR A 245 7.95 -21.37 9.11
C THR A 245 9.09 -22.37 9.02
N ASP A 246 9.32 -23.11 10.10
CA ASP A 246 10.21 -24.27 10.13
C ASP A 246 9.66 -25.37 9.22
N GLY A 247 8.34 -25.60 9.25
CA GLY A 247 7.67 -26.55 8.36
C GLY A 247 7.89 -26.20 6.88
N LEU A 248 7.70 -24.93 6.53
CA LEU A 248 7.98 -24.44 5.18
C LEU A 248 9.47 -24.55 4.81
N SER A 249 10.40 -24.35 5.76
CA SER A 249 11.86 -24.46 5.53
C SER A 249 12.31 -25.89 5.26
N LYS A 250 11.60 -26.86 5.84
CA LYS A 250 11.89 -28.28 5.71
C LYS A 250 11.12 -28.94 4.56
N ASN A 251 10.42 -28.16 3.73
CA ASN A 251 9.56 -28.64 2.64
C ASN A 251 8.62 -29.77 3.08
N LEU A 252 7.94 -29.60 4.22
CA LEU A 252 6.90 -30.53 4.66
C LEU A 252 5.77 -30.61 3.63
N GLU A 253 5.01 -31.69 3.69
CA GLU A 253 3.88 -31.90 2.79
C GLU A 253 2.83 -30.78 2.91
N GLN A 254 2.18 -30.47 1.80
CA GLN A 254 1.27 -29.33 1.67
C GLN A 254 0.14 -29.35 2.72
N ASP A 255 -0.34 -30.53 3.11
CA ASP A 255 -1.38 -30.69 4.12
C ASP A 255 -0.88 -30.30 5.53
N GLN A 256 0.38 -30.62 5.85
CA GLN A 256 1.01 -30.27 7.14
C GLN A 256 1.31 -28.77 7.24
N ILE A 257 1.75 -28.16 6.13
CA ILE A 257 1.91 -26.71 6.02
C ILE A 257 0.57 -26.01 6.23
N THR A 258 -0.49 -26.54 5.61
CA THR A 258 -1.84 -25.98 5.73
C THR A 258 -2.34 -26.06 7.18
N GLU A 259 -2.13 -27.18 7.88
CA GLU A 259 -2.50 -27.32 9.30
C GLU A 259 -1.74 -26.34 10.19
N LEU A 260 -0.43 -26.18 9.99
CA LEU A 260 0.39 -25.24 10.74
C LEU A 260 0.00 -23.77 10.46
N SER A 261 -0.38 -23.44 9.22
CA SER A 261 -0.89 -22.13 8.82
C SER A 261 -2.19 -21.78 9.56
N ILE A 262 -3.10 -22.75 9.66
CA ILE A 262 -4.38 -22.59 10.37
C ILE A 262 -4.12 -22.34 11.86
N LYS A 263 -3.29 -23.17 12.51
CA LYS A 263 -2.95 -23.00 13.94
C LYS A 263 -2.34 -21.64 14.26
N TRP A 264 -1.45 -21.16 13.39
CA TRP A 264 -0.86 -19.84 13.54
C TRP A 264 -1.88 -18.72 13.32
N SER A 265 -2.75 -18.85 12.30
CA SER A 265 -3.82 -17.89 12.02
C SER A 265 -4.82 -17.76 13.18
N GLU A 266 -5.15 -18.87 13.84
CA GLU A 266 -6.00 -18.87 15.04
C GLU A 266 -5.33 -18.18 16.23
N ALA A 267 -4.04 -18.46 16.47
CA ALA A 267 -3.27 -17.80 17.53
C ALA A 267 -3.17 -16.29 17.31
N LYS A 268 -2.95 -15.85 16.06
CA LYS A 268 -2.92 -14.44 15.67
C LYS A 268 -4.26 -13.73 15.94
N ARG A 269 -5.37 -14.31 15.49
CA ARG A 269 -6.72 -13.76 15.70
C ARG A 269 -7.06 -13.64 17.19
N SER A 270 -6.64 -14.62 17.99
CA SER A 270 -6.80 -14.58 19.45
C SER A 270 -6.06 -13.39 20.08
N LEU A 271 -4.81 -13.15 19.67
CA LEU A 271 -4.02 -12.01 20.14
C LEU A 271 -4.62 -10.66 19.71
N GLU A 272 -5.10 -10.55 18.46
CA GLU A 272 -5.77 -9.34 17.95
C GLU A 272 -7.04 -9.02 18.74
N ASN A 273 -7.85 -10.02 19.08
CA ASN A 273 -9.04 -9.84 19.92
C ASN A 273 -8.71 -9.33 21.32
N LEU A 274 -7.58 -9.77 21.90
CA LEU A 274 -7.11 -9.27 23.19
C LEU A 274 -6.61 -7.83 23.07
N TYR A 275 -5.91 -7.48 21.98
CA TYR A 275 -5.49 -6.10 21.74
C TYR A 275 -6.67 -5.16 21.55
N SER A 276 -7.76 -5.57 20.90
CA SER A 276 -8.99 -4.77 20.81
C SER A 276 -9.55 -4.40 22.18
N GLN A 277 -9.46 -5.28 23.18
CA GLN A 277 -9.85 -4.98 24.57
C GLN A 277 -8.90 -3.98 25.23
N VAL A 278 -7.61 -3.98 24.85
CA VAL A 278 -6.65 -2.96 25.31
C VAL A 278 -7.00 -1.58 24.74
N VAL A 279 -7.42 -1.50 23.48
CA VAL A 279 -7.82 -0.24 22.84
C VAL A 279 -9.02 0.41 23.55
N GLU A 280 -9.95 -0.39 24.07
CA GLU A 280 -11.08 0.12 24.86
C GLU A 280 -10.65 0.73 26.21
N ILE A 281 -9.54 0.26 26.77
CA ILE A 281 -9.02 0.68 28.09
C ILE A 281 -8.05 1.86 27.97
N ASP A 282 -7.14 1.81 26.99
CA ASP A 282 -6.18 2.86 26.68
C ASP A 282 -6.12 3.10 25.16
N PRO A 283 -6.95 4.04 24.65
CA PRO A 283 -6.97 4.40 23.24
C PRO A 283 -5.62 4.92 22.71
N GLU A 284 -4.74 5.45 23.58
CA GLU A 284 -3.41 5.94 23.17
C GLU A 284 -2.41 4.79 22.92
N PHE A 285 -2.71 3.56 23.37
CA PHE A 285 -1.84 2.41 23.16
C PHE A 285 -1.60 2.14 21.66
N ILE A 286 -2.61 2.34 20.81
CA ILE A 286 -2.48 2.24 19.35
C ILE A 286 -1.61 3.38 18.79
N ALA A 287 -1.72 4.60 19.32
CA ALA A 287 -0.88 5.72 18.88
C ALA A 287 0.60 5.52 19.26
N LYS A 288 0.89 4.80 20.35
CA LYS A 288 2.25 4.43 20.78
C LYS A 288 2.83 3.22 20.04
N THR A 289 1.99 2.45 19.35
CA THR A 289 2.38 1.21 18.64
C THR A 289 2.23 1.32 17.11
N LYS A 290 1.48 2.31 16.60
CA LYS A 290 1.44 2.68 15.18
C LYS A 290 2.28 3.93 14.97
N VAL A 291 3.32 3.81 14.14
CA VAL A 291 4.15 4.96 13.79
C VAL A 291 3.55 5.71 12.61
N TYR A 292 3.19 6.95 12.89
CA TYR A 292 2.89 7.94 11.87
C TYR A 292 4.22 8.56 11.42
N PRO A 293 4.53 8.55 10.11
CA PRO A 293 5.69 9.27 9.61
C PRO A 293 5.53 10.76 9.95
N ILE A 294 6.58 11.34 10.54
CA ILE A 294 6.61 12.78 10.82
C ILE A 294 6.57 13.53 9.48
N SER A 295 5.72 14.55 9.38
CA SER A 295 5.61 15.34 8.15
C SER A 295 6.84 16.23 7.97
N PHE A 296 7.16 16.58 6.72
CA PHE A 296 8.26 17.51 6.43
C PHE A 296 8.10 18.84 7.19
N THR A 297 6.89 19.39 7.25
CA THR A 297 6.59 20.63 7.97
C THR A 297 6.86 20.49 9.47
N GLU A 298 6.53 19.34 10.07
CA GLU A 298 6.84 19.07 11.47
C GLU A 298 8.35 19.01 11.70
N VAL A 299 9.11 18.27 10.87
CA VAL A 299 10.58 18.22 10.96
C VAL A 299 11.18 19.63 10.83
N GLN A 300 10.76 20.38 9.82
CA GLN A 300 11.22 21.74 9.54
C GLN A 300 10.91 22.70 10.70
N SER A 301 9.73 22.60 11.32
CA SER A 301 9.31 23.45 12.44
C SER A 301 10.16 23.25 13.70
N LEU A 302 10.81 22.08 13.81
CA LEU A 302 11.70 21.73 14.90
C LEU A 302 13.15 22.15 14.65
N LEU A 303 13.50 22.61 13.44
CA LEU A 303 14.88 22.96 13.09
C LEU A 303 15.29 24.35 13.62
N PRO A 304 16.44 24.47 14.31
CA PRO A 304 17.02 25.76 14.61
C PRO A 304 17.41 26.54 13.34
N PRO A 305 17.45 27.90 13.38
CA PRO A 305 17.63 28.74 12.18
C PRO A 305 18.92 28.52 11.36
N ALA A 306 19.95 27.93 11.94
CA ALA A 306 21.25 27.67 11.29
C ALA A 306 21.55 26.18 11.11
N THR A 307 20.53 25.32 11.19
CA THR A 307 20.70 23.87 11.15
C THR A 307 20.09 23.30 9.87
N ALA A 308 20.87 22.56 9.11
CA ALA A 308 20.38 21.74 8.00
C ALA A 308 20.38 20.27 8.43
N VAL A 309 19.34 19.53 8.07
CA VAL A 309 19.33 18.07 8.21
C VAL A 309 19.60 17.45 6.85
N LEU A 310 20.57 16.52 6.81
CA LEU A 310 20.87 15.71 5.64
C LEU A 310 20.32 14.30 5.89
N GLU A 311 19.34 13.92 5.10
CA GLU A 311 18.80 12.57 5.11
C GLU A 311 19.22 11.80 3.87
N PHE A 312 19.59 10.55 4.07
CA PHE A 312 20.02 9.66 3.02
C PHE A 312 19.11 8.45 2.97
N PHE A 313 18.72 8.04 1.76
CA PHE A 313 18.01 6.79 1.54
C PHE A 313 18.37 6.18 0.19
N PHE A 314 18.19 4.87 0.09
CA PHE A 314 18.49 4.12 -1.14
C PHE A 314 17.21 3.81 -1.91
N ILE A 315 17.27 3.99 -3.22
CA ILE A 315 16.29 3.50 -4.19
C ILE A 315 17.02 2.57 -5.14
N GLU A 316 16.73 1.27 -5.12
CA GLU A 316 17.42 0.26 -5.94
C GLU A 316 18.96 0.42 -5.88
N ASN A 317 19.56 1.06 -6.90
CA ASN A 317 20.99 1.33 -7.04
C ASN A 317 21.35 2.82 -6.93
N LYS A 318 20.48 3.66 -6.38
CA LYS A 318 20.70 5.11 -6.22
C LYS A 318 20.68 5.48 -4.75
N LEU A 319 21.67 6.25 -4.30
CA LEU A 319 21.63 6.96 -3.04
C LEU A 319 21.04 8.35 -3.30
N VAL A 320 19.93 8.67 -2.64
CA VAL A 320 19.29 9.97 -2.72
C VAL A 320 19.52 10.71 -1.41
N THR A 321 19.95 11.96 -1.52
CA THR A 321 20.16 12.85 -0.38
C THR A 321 19.09 13.94 -0.38
N MET A 322 18.33 14.03 0.71
CA MET A 322 17.38 15.10 0.98
C MET A 322 18.00 16.09 1.97
N VAL A 323 17.96 17.38 1.62
CA VAL A 323 18.41 18.47 2.48
C VAL A 323 17.19 19.22 2.99
N ILE A 324 17.01 19.21 4.31
CA ILE A 324 15.92 19.90 4.99
C ILE A 324 16.49 21.18 5.60
N LEU A 325 15.91 22.31 5.22
CA LEU A 325 16.33 23.64 5.68
C LEU A 325 15.20 24.34 6.44
N PRO A 326 15.51 25.17 7.45
CA PRO A 326 14.52 26.01 8.10
C PRO A 326 13.87 26.94 7.07
N GLY A 327 12.54 27.06 7.09
CA GLY A 327 11.79 27.94 6.20
C GLY A 327 11.58 27.44 4.76
N ALA A 328 12.15 26.29 4.35
CA ALA A 328 11.88 25.70 3.03
C ALA A 328 10.49 25.06 2.93
N GLU A 329 9.78 25.21 1.80
CA GLU A 329 8.43 24.63 1.59
C GLU A 329 8.45 23.13 1.23
N ALA A 330 9.61 22.59 0.87
CA ALA A 330 9.83 21.19 0.52
C ALA A 330 11.31 20.82 0.75
N PRO A 331 11.65 19.53 0.90
CA PRO A 331 13.04 19.11 0.99
C PRO A 331 13.74 19.34 -0.35
N LEU A 332 15.00 19.77 -0.29
CA LEU A 332 15.83 19.92 -1.46
C LEU A 332 16.47 18.58 -1.81
N ILE A 333 16.42 18.19 -3.08
CA ILE A 333 17.08 16.98 -3.59
C ILE A 333 18.07 17.40 -4.68
N PRO A 334 19.30 17.81 -4.32
CA PRO A 334 20.29 18.25 -5.29
C PRO A 334 20.68 17.08 -6.21
N LYS A 335 20.65 17.30 -7.53
CA LYS A 335 21.01 16.26 -8.51
C LYS A 335 22.41 15.71 -8.29
N ASP A 336 23.35 16.55 -7.86
CA ASP A 336 24.74 16.19 -7.58
C ASP A 336 24.89 15.27 -6.36
N LEU A 337 23.87 15.22 -5.49
CA LEU A 337 23.81 14.35 -4.32
C LEU A 337 22.90 13.13 -4.52
N CYS A 338 22.43 12.91 -5.76
CA CYS A 338 21.77 11.68 -6.20
C CYS A 338 22.78 10.78 -6.90
N LEU A 339 23.41 9.88 -6.16
CA LEU A 339 24.54 9.08 -6.64
C LEU A 339 24.05 7.73 -7.18
N ILE A 340 24.45 7.39 -8.42
CA ILE A 340 24.23 6.05 -8.98
C ILE A 340 25.35 5.13 -8.50
N VAL A 341 24.97 4.16 -7.67
CA VAL A 341 25.86 3.15 -7.08
C VAL A 341 25.97 1.98 -8.05
N LYS A 342 26.99 2.02 -8.93
CA LYS A 342 27.22 0.99 -9.98
C LYS A 342 27.62 -0.39 -9.44
N HIS A 343 28.19 -0.44 -8.23
CA HIS A 343 28.49 -1.65 -7.49
C HIS A 343 28.03 -1.44 -6.06
N ILE A 344 27.23 -2.37 -5.53
CA ILE A 344 26.80 -2.35 -4.14
C ILE A 344 28.04 -2.54 -3.26
N TYR A 345 28.70 -1.44 -2.92
CA TYR A 345 29.71 -1.41 -1.87
C TYR A 345 29.09 -1.71 -0.50
N LEU A 346 27.77 -1.93 -0.37
CA LEU A 346 27.16 -2.34 0.91
C LEU A 346 27.80 -3.62 1.43
N GLU A 347 28.22 -4.55 0.58
CA GLU A 347 28.91 -5.76 1.06
C GLU A 347 30.31 -5.43 1.59
N SER A 348 31.07 -4.56 0.91
CA SER A 348 32.39 -4.10 1.40
C SER A 348 32.30 -3.15 2.59
N ILE A 349 31.26 -2.33 2.67
CA ILE A 349 30.96 -1.41 3.77
C ILE A 349 30.50 -2.24 4.97
N ALA A 350 29.60 -3.21 4.78
CA ALA A 350 29.22 -4.15 5.82
C ALA A 350 30.43 -4.98 6.30
N LYS A 351 31.30 -5.45 5.39
CA LYS A 351 32.55 -6.14 5.75
C LYS A 351 33.51 -5.23 6.53
N ALA A 352 33.65 -3.96 6.14
CA ALA A 352 34.46 -2.98 6.86
C ALA A 352 33.87 -2.67 8.24
N TRP A 353 32.55 -2.50 8.34
CA TRP A 353 31.84 -2.26 9.59
C TRP A 353 31.92 -3.46 10.54
N ILE A 354 31.77 -4.68 10.03
CA ILE A 354 32.01 -5.92 10.78
C ILE A 354 33.46 -5.96 11.29
N SER A 355 34.42 -5.58 10.47
CA SER A 355 35.84 -5.53 10.84
C SER A 355 36.11 -4.49 11.93
N ASP A 356 35.51 -3.30 11.85
CA ASP A 356 35.67 -2.22 12.83
C ASP A 356 35.02 -2.59 14.18
N ILE A 357 33.81 -3.17 14.16
CA ILE A 357 33.12 -3.67 15.35
C ILE A 357 33.92 -4.81 16.01
N ALA A 358 34.50 -5.72 15.21
CA ALA A 358 35.38 -6.77 15.72
C ALA A 358 36.68 -6.22 16.32
N ALA A 359 37.23 -5.14 15.75
CA ALA A 359 38.42 -4.47 16.28
C ALA A 359 38.14 -3.70 17.59
N GLU A 360 36.97 -3.06 17.72
CA GLU A 360 36.54 -2.40 18.97
C GLU A 360 36.19 -3.41 20.07
N ALA A 361 35.58 -4.55 19.72
CA ALA A 361 35.32 -5.65 20.66
C ALA A 361 36.61 -6.28 21.18
N ALA A 362 37.66 -6.37 20.36
CA ALA A 362 38.99 -6.80 20.81
C ALA A 362 39.69 -5.79 21.75
N SER A 363 39.32 -4.51 21.69
CA SER A 363 39.89 -3.45 22.52
C SER A 363 39.20 -3.27 23.87
N LYS A 364 37.97 -3.78 24.02
CA LYS A 364 37.21 -3.79 25.29
C LYS A 364 36.88 -5.24 25.64
N LYS A 365 37.63 -5.81 26.59
CA LYS A 365 37.28 -7.09 27.23
C LYS A 365 35.94 -6.94 27.97
N ASP A 366 34.84 -7.06 27.24
CA ASP A 366 33.50 -7.18 27.80
C ASP A 366 32.95 -8.52 27.32
N SER A 367 33.01 -9.53 28.20
CA SER A 367 32.80 -10.94 27.90
C SER A 367 31.36 -11.31 27.47
N GLY A 368 30.46 -10.33 27.32
CA GLY A 368 29.11 -10.51 26.79
C GLY A 368 28.97 -10.20 25.29
N ILE A 369 29.94 -9.54 24.67
CA ILE A 369 29.85 -9.09 23.27
C ILE A 369 30.46 -10.12 22.29
N GLU A 370 31.48 -10.88 22.73
CA GLU A 370 32.18 -11.87 21.89
C GLU A 370 31.26 -13.01 21.39
N GLU A 371 30.27 -13.43 22.19
CA GLU A 371 29.33 -14.50 21.81
C GLU A 371 28.35 -14.08 20.70
N THR A 372 28.12 -12.76 20.52
CA THR A 372 27.11 -12.26 19.57
C THR A 372 27.69 -11.99 18.17
N ILE A 373 28.96 -11.58 18.09
CA ILE A 373 29.61 -11.17 16.84
C ILE A 373 30.12 -12.38 16.04
N GLN A 374 30.68 -13.41 16.71
CA GLN A 374 31.19 -14.60 16.01
C GLN A 374 30.09 -15.40 15.29
N ASP A 375 28.85 -15.31 15.78
CA ASP A 375 27.69 -16.01 15.22
C ASP A 375 26.96 -15.21 14.12
N LEU A 376 27.31 -13.94 13.91
CA LEU A 376 26.62 -13.07 12.96
C LEU A 376 26.76 -13.54 11.50
N PRO A 377 27.96 -13.91 11.00
CA PRO A 377 28.12 -14.43 9.65
C PRO A 377 27.32 -15.72 9.43
N ALA A 378 27.34 -16.64 10.40
CA ALA A 378 26.55 -17.87 10.36
C ALA A 378 25.03 -17.62 10.41
N ARG A 379 24.58 -16.54 11.05
CA ARG A 379 23.17 -16.10 11.04
C ARG A 379 22.79 -15.43 9.71
N ILE A 380 23.69 -14.68 9.09
CA ILE A 380 23.48 -14.06 7.77
C ILE A 380 23.41 -15.15 6.69
N ASP A 381 24.30 -16.14 6.72
CA ASP A 381 24.28 -17.25 5.76
C ASP A 381 23.02 -18.11 5.91
N ARG A 382 22.52 -18.32 7.15
CA ARG A 382 21.21 -18.94 7.41
C ARG A 382 20.01 -18.12 6.94
N ILE A 383 20.19 -16.84 6.62
CA ILE A 383 19.12 -15.97 6.09
C ILE A 383 19.06 -16.05 4.55
N TYR A 384 20.16 -16.43 3.89
CA TYR A 384 20.28 -16.54 2.43
C TYR A 384 20.20 -17.97 1.87
N SER A 385 20.28 -19.00 2.71
CA SER A 385 19.87 -20.38 2.42
C SER A 385 18.40 -20.60 2.76
#